data_AF-A0A2J7QGX7-F1
#
_entry.id   AF-A0A2J7QGX7-F1
#
_cell.length_a   1.000
_cell.length_b   1.000
_cell.length_c   1.000
_cell.angle_alpha   90.00
_cell.angle_beta   90.00
_cell.angle_gamma   90.00
#
_symmetry.space_group_name_H-M   'P 1'
#
loop_
_entity.id
_entity.type
_entity.pdbx_description
1 polymer ?
#
loop_
_entity_poly.entity_id
_entity_poly.type
_entity_poly.pdbx_seq_one_letter_code
_entity_poly.pdbx_strand_id
1 'polypeptide(L)'
;MRVWGFLRQTQPLPWIITIIRSPRDQNFSNWTPLFEAGYLSQQQALQNQFVTFTSEAELLNILISIDLHLLLGHKMNKEISEAAYDCQSYTYEDIQESGNFLLKNTKYRPSIGIICGSGIGSLAESLTDKECFPYKRIPHFPVSTVRGHMFQLVFGLLDGVPVMCMQGRCHYYEGLPICKCAMPVRVMKMVGVKYLIATNAAGGINENYKVGDIMVVKDHVNFMGLAGVNPLRGFNDDRFGSRFPSVSRAYDIALRALAKKIGTDMGIENYMHEGVLSCAGGPSYETVTELRAMKLLGIDAAGMSIAHEVIVACQSGMTVFAFSLITNKCPTTYDSTHVPDHEEVMKVGNSRENMLKEFVSRMVLHMQCTEEK
;
A
#
# COMPACT_ATOMS: atom_id res chain seq x y z
N MET A 1 -18.01 7.32 27.63
CA MET A 1 -18.56 8.52 28.28
C MET A 1 -19.30 8.06 29.53
N ARG A 2 -18.87 8.40 30.76
CA ARG A 2 -19.60 8.04 31.99
C ARG A 2 -20.37 9.26 32.46
N VAL A 3 -21.69 9.14 32.59
CA VAL A 3 -22.56 10.16 33.19
C VAL A 3 -22.88 9.69 34.61
N TRP A 4 -22.72 10.58 35.60
CA TRP A 4 -23.21 10.35 36.96
C TRP A 4 -24.37 11.31 37.21
N GLY A 5 -25.53 10.78 37.59
CA GLY A 5 -26.66 11.56 38.06
C GLY A 5 -26.84 11.39 39.57
N PHE A 6 -26.96 12.48 40.31
CA PHE A 6 -27.41 12.45 41.70
C PHE A 6 -28.85 12.97 41.77
N LEU A 7 -29.74 12.17 42.35
CA LEU A 7 -31.10 12.57 42.69
C LEU A 7 -31.12 13.03 44.16
N ARG A 8 -31.60 14.25 44.41
CA ARG A 8 -32.00 14.69 45.75
C ARG A 8 -33.39 15.30 45.71
N GLN A 9 -34.24 14.86 46.63
CA GLN A 9 -35.59 15.36 46.81
C GLN A 9 -35.58 16.46 47.87
N THR A 10 -36.05 17.65 47.53
CA THR A 10 -36.31 18.72 48.51
C THR A 10 -37.71 19.26 48.26
N GLN A 11 -38.65 18.95 49.17
CA GLN A 11 -39.95 19.61 49.19
C GLN A 11 -39.78 21.08 49.63
N PRO A 12 -40.51 22.06 49.08
CA PRO A 12 -41.63 21.94 48.15
C PRO A 12 -41.34 22.58 46.77
N LEU A 13 -40.46 22.02 45.93
CA LEU A 13 -40.23 22.46 44.53
C LEU A 13 -39.75 21.28 43.64
N PRO A 14 -39.90 21.34 42.29
CA PRO A 14 -39.73 20.18 41.40
C PRO A 14 -38.27 19.71 41.25
N TRP A 15 -38.10 18.49 40.75
CA TRP A 15 -36.81 17.81 40.53
C TRP A 15 -35.86 18.64 39.65
N ILE A 16 -34.64 18.87 40.11
CA ILE A 16 -33.58 19.55 39.34
C ILE A 16 -32.55 18.50 38.89
N ILE A 17 -32.34 18.37 37.58
CA ILE A 17 -31.25 17.56 37.00
C ILE A 17 -30.15 18.53 36.53
N THR A 18 -28.94 18.38 37.05
CA THR A 18 -27.75 19.11 36.58
C THR A 18 -26.91 18.18 35.72
N ILE A 19 -26.76 18.49 34.43
CA ILE A 19 -25.87 17.75 33.52
C ILE A 19 -24.56 18.53 33.40
N ILE A 20 -23.46 17.98 33.93
CA ILE A 20 -22.13 18.59 33.83
C ILE A 20 -21.39 17.95 32.65
N ARG A 21 -21.02 18.76 31.65
CA ARG A 21 -20.11 18.34 30.56
C ARG A 21 -18.66 18.41 31.02
N SER A 22 -17.86 17.40 30.70
CA SER A 22 -16.40 17.42 30.90
C SER A 22 -15.74 18.43 29.94
N PRO A 23 -14.73 19.24 30.36
CA PRO A 23 -14.12 20.28 29.52
C PRO A 23 -13.18 19.79 28.41
N ARG A 24 -12.89 18.49 28.32
CA ARG A 24 -12.02 17.96 27.26
C ARG A 24 -12.86 17.66 26.03
N ASP A 25 -13.09 18.68 25.21
CA ASP A 25 -13.31 18.59 23.76
C ASP A 25 -13.70 20.00 23.24
N GLN A 26 -12.70 20.89 23.23
CA GLN A 26 -12.79 22.15 22.48
C GLN A 26 -11.71 22.09 21.39
N ASN A 27 -12.10 21.58 20.21
CA ASN A 27 -11.57 22.00 18.90
C ASN A 27 -12.15 21.11 17.80
N PHE A 28 -13.33 21.48 17.31
CA PHE A 28 -13.77 21.13 15.97
C PHE A 28 -14.44 22.36 15.37
N SER A 29 -13.64 23.23 14.78
CA SER A 29 -14.11 24.26 13.85
C SER A 29 -13.72 23.83 12.43
N ASN A 30 -14.70 23.96 11.54
CA ASN A 30 -14.62 23.84 10.07
C ASN A 30 -14.84 22.43 9.51
N TRP A 31 -16.09 22.14 9.10
CA TRP A 31 -16.41 21.72 7.72
C TRP A 31 -17.87 22.13 7.36
N THR A 32 -17.92 22.85 6.24
CA THR A 32 -18.96 23.36 5.31
C THR A 32 -20.47 23.03 5.39
N PRO A 33 -21.31 23.91 4.81
CA PRO A 33 -22.76 23.97 4.98
C PRO A 33 -23.50 23.25 3.84
N LEU A 34 -24.19 22.16 4.14
CA LEU A 34 -25.19 21.54 3.27
C LEU A 34 -26.11 20.74 4.19
N PHE A 35 -26.99 21.42 4.94
CA PHE A 35 -28.25 20.94 5.54
C PHE A 35 -28.81 21.98 6.54
N GLU A 36 -28.80 23.27 6.18
CA GLU A 36 -29.44 24.33 6.96
C GLU A 36 -30.65 24.89 6.21
N ALA A 37 -31.81 24.26 6.41
CA ALA A 37 -33.10 24.91 6.20
C ALA A 37 -34.23 24.38 7.10
N GLY A 38 -34.00 23.31 7.89
CA GLY A 38 -35.03 22.75 8.78
C GLY A 38 -34.60 22.50 10.23
N TYR A 39 -33.33 22.72 10.58
CA TYR A 39 -32.77 22.30 11.88
C TYR A 39 -32.39 23.47 12.82
N LEU A 40 -32.37 24.71 12.31
CA LEU A 40 -31.96 25.89 13.07
C LEU A 40 -33.08 26.53 13.92
N SER A 41 -34.33 26.07 13.83
CA SER A 41 -35.43 26.64 14.63
C SER A 41 -35.63 25.99 16.01
N GLN A 42 -34.86 24.94 16.36
CA GLN A 42 -34.95 24.30 17.68
C GLN A 42 -33.62 24.26 18.46
N GLN A 43 -32.47 24.52 17.85
CA GLN A 43 -31.17 24.53 18.55
C GLN A 43 -30.76 25.88 19.17
N GLN A 44 -31.41 26.98 18.81
CA GLN A 44 -31.19 28.28 19.47
C GLN A 44 -31.89 28.42 20.84
N ALA A 45 -32.59 27.38 21.31
CA ALA A 45 -33.28 27.39 22.62
C ALA A 45 -32.47 26.75 23.77
N LEU A 46 -31.23 26.29 23.54
CA LEU A 46 -30.42 25.58 24.54
C LEU A 46 -29.27 26.40 25.14
N GLN A 47 -29.29 27.72 24.98
CA GLN A 47 -28.51 28.63 25.83
C GLN A 47 -29.41 29.15 26.96
N ASN A 48 -29.17 28.61 28.17
CA ASN A 48 -29.69 29.11 29.44
C ASN A 48 -31.21 29.28 29.56
N GLN A 49 -31.98 28.20 29.42
CA GLN A 49 -33.33 28.16 29.98
C GLN A 49 -33.56 26.89 30.81
N PHE A 50 -34.10 27.09 32.01
CA PHE A 50 -34.59 26.03 32.87
C PHE A 50 -35.85 25.45 32.23
N VAL A 51 -35.83 24.17 31.87
CA VAL A 51 -37.03 23.45 31.41
C VAL A 51 -37.64 22.75 32.62
N THR A 52 -38.83 23.20 33.05
CA THR A 52 -39.64 22.55 34.08
C THR A 52 -40.63 21.58 33.43
N PHE A 53 -40.58 20.32 33.82
CA PHE A 53 -41.51 19.27 33.36
C PHE A 53 -42.67 19.12 34.34
N THR A 54 -43.87 18.85 33.82
CA THR A 54 -45.09 18.82 34.65
C THR A 54 -45.56 17.40 35.01
N SER A 55 -44.91 16.36 34.49
CA SER A 55 -45.19 14.96 34.87
C SER A 55 -43.99 14.01 34.70
N GLU A 56 -44.00 12.90 35.45
CA GLU A 56 -43.00 11.80 35.31
C GLU A 56 -43.04 11.13 33.92
N ALA A 57 -44.20 11.15 33.25
CA ALA A 57 -44.38 10.56 31.92
C ALA A 57 -43.62 11.31 30.82
N GLU A 58 -43.52 12.65 30.92
CA GLU A 58 -42.74 13.46 29.97
C GLU A 58 -41.23 13.21 30.10
N LEU A 59 -40.75 13.04 31.34
CA LEU A 59 -39.36 12.73 31.65
C LEU A 59 -38.95 11.35 31.10
N LEU A 60 -39.82 10.35 31.26
CA LEU A 60 -39.56 9.00 30.76
C LEU A 60 -39.53 8.95 29.22
N ASN A 61 -40.44 9.66 28.54
CA ASN A 61 -40.47 9.71 27.07
C ASN A 61 -39.24 10.39 26.48
N ILE A 62 -38.68 11.41 27.14
CA ILE A 62 -37.45 12.07 26.68
C ILE A 62 -36.22 11.20 26.94
N LEU A 63 -36.13 10.53 28.10
CA LEU A 63 -35.04 9.59 28.39
C LEU A 63 -35.03 8.42 27.40
N ILE A 64 -36.20 7.86 27.10
CA ILE A 64 -36.36 6.83 26.06
C ILE A 64 -35.97 7.40 24.68
N SER A 65 -36.36 8.63 24.35
CA SER A 65 -36.01 9.25 23.06
C SER A 65 -34.52 9.55 22.93
N ILE A 66 -33.83 9.95 24.01
CA ILE A 66 -32.38 10.17 24.06
C ILE A 66 -31.62 8.85 23.96
N ASP A 67 -32.03 7.81 24.72
CA ASP A 67 -31.42 6.49 24.60
C ASP A 67 -31.68 5.88 23.23
N LEU A 68 -32.87 6.09 22.65
CA LEU A 68 -33.18 5.67 21.28
C LEU A 68 -32.37 6.46 20.26
N HIS A 69 -32.15 7.76 20.43
CA HIS A 69 -31.26 8.56 19.55
C HIS A 69 -29.78 8.20 19.73
N LEU A 70 -29.33 7.82 20.92
CA LEU A 70 -27.98 7.34 21.17
C LEU A 70 -27.78 5.94 20.60
N LEU A 71 -28.77 5.05 20.72
CA LEU A 71 -28.79 3.72 20.12
C LEU A 71 -28.91 3.79 18.60
N LEU A 72 -29.83 4.59 18.06
CA LEU A 72 -29.98 4.85 16.63
C LEU A 72 -28.78 5.63 16.10
N GLY A 73 -28.17 6.51 16.87
CA GLY A 73 -26.93 7.21 16.53
C GLY A 73 -25.72 6.29 16.57
N HIS A 74 -25.66 5.30 17.47
CA HIS A 74 -24.62 4.26 17.45
C HIS A 74 -24.84 3.26 16.32
N LYS A 75 -26.09 2.89 16.05
CA LYS A 75 -26.46 1.97 14.98
C LYS A 75 -26.31 2.64 13.62
N MET A 76 -26.69 3.91 13.47
CA MET A 76 -26.37 4.75 12.31
C MET A 76 -24.89 5.03 12.22
N ASN A 77 -24.13 5.28 13.29
CA ASN A 77 -22.67 5.41 13.16
C ASN A 77 -22.01 4.09 12.75
N LYS A 78 -22.56 2.95 13.18
CA LYS A 78 -22.11 1.64 12.73
C LYS A 78 -22.50 1.38 11.27
N GLU A 79 -23.75 1.64 10.89
CA GLU A 79 -24.28 1.51 9.54
C GLU A 79 -23.72 2.56 8.56
N ILE A 80 -23.37 3.77 9.01
CA ILE A 80 -22.65 4.80 8.24
C ILE A 80 -21.16 4.46 8.19
N SER A 81 -20.57 3.86 9.23
CA SER A 81 -19.22 3.32 9.12
C SER A 81 -19.17 2.13 8.16
N GLU A 82 -20.23 1.30 8.12
CA GLU A 82 -20.39 0.14 7.24
C GLU A 82 -20.79 0.54 5.81
N ALA A 83 -21.61 1.58 5.63
CA ALA A 83 -22.05 2.09 4.33
C ALA A 83 -21.07 3.12 3.72
N ALA A 84 -20.14 3.66 4.51
CA ALA A 84 -18.96 4.39 4.03
C ALA A 84 -17.80 3.45 3.66
N TYR A 85 -17.96 2.13 3.78
CA TYR A 85 -17.15 1.17 3.00
C TYR A 85 -17.61 1.22 1.55
N ASP A 86 -17.24 2.31 0.87
CA ASP A 86 -16.96 2.18 -0.55
C ASP A 86 -15.90 1.08 -0.70
N CYS A 87 -16.18 0.10 -1.57
CA CYS A 87 -15.56 -1.23 -1.68
C CYS A 87 -14.03 -1.22 -1.97
N GLN A 88 -13.20 -0.71 -1.05
CA GLN A 88 -11.82 -0.32 -1.36
C GLN A 88 -10.79 -0.45 -0.21
N SER A 89 -11.03 -1.19 0.88
CA SER A 89 -9.97 -1.44 1.88
C SER A 89 -10.02 -2.85 2.47
N TYR A 90 -8.86 -3.38 2.82
CA TYR A 90 -8.73 -4.66 3.55
C TYR A 90 -8.57 -4.38 5.04
N THR A 91 -9.31 -5.11 5.86
CA THR A 91 -9.12 -5.13 7.31
C THR A 91 -7.83 -5.87 7.66
N TYR A 92 -7.35 -5.70 8.89
CA TYR A 92 -6.21 -6.50 9.38
C TYR A 92 -6.55 -7.99 9.41
N GLU A 93 -7.78 -8.31 9.76
CA GLU A 93 -8.30 -9.67 9.83
C GLU A 93 -8.28 -10.35 8.45
N ASP A 94 -8.64 -9.64 7.38
CA ASP A 94 -8.56 -10.17 6.00
C ASP A 94 -7.11 -10.55 5.65
N ILE A 95 -6.14 -9.66 5.95
CA ILE A 95 -4.72 -9.93 5.70
C ILE A 95 -4.22 -11.07 6.58
N GLN A 96 -4.64 -11.12 7.84
CA GLN A 96 -4.29 -12.18 8.77
C GLN A 96 -4.81 -13.53 8.30
N GLU A 97 -6.03 -13.61 7.75
CA GLU A 97 -6.59 -14.82 7.18
C GLU A 97 -5.74 -15.33 5.99
N SER A 98 -5.37 -14.44 5.06
CA SER A 98 -4.46 -14.79 3.95
C SER A 98 -3.11 -15.30 4.45
N GLY A 99 -2.51 -14.61 5.43
CA GLY A 99 -1.22 -14.98 6.02
C GLY A 99 -1.26 -16.33 6.74
N ASN A 100 -2.29 -16.55 7.56
CA ASN A 100 -2.51 -17.81 8.28
C ASN A 100 -2.77 -18.98 7.34
N PHE A 101 -3.54 -18.76 6.27
CA PHE A 101 -3.72 -19.76 5.22
C PHE A 101 -2.38 -20.19 4.65
N LEU A 102 -1.49 -19.25 4.32
CA LEU A 102 -0.17 -19.58 3.79
C LEU A 102 0.69 -20.32 4.83
N LEU A 103 0.83 -19.77 6.03
CA LEU A 103 1.66 -20.34 7.11
C LEU A 103 1.24 -21.76 7.52
N LYS A 104 -0.06 -22.09 7.42
CA LYS A 104 -0.60 -23.42 7.69
C LYS A 104 -0.27 -24.42 6.57
N ASN A 105 -0.17 -23.95 5.33
CA ASN A 105 -0.01 -24.80 4.15
C ASN A 105 1.41 -24.81 3.58
N THR A 106 2.38 -24.15 4.24
CA THR A 106 3.80 -24.17 3.86
C THR A 106 4.71 -24.45 5.06
N LYS A 107 5.79 -25.21 4.80
CA LYS A 107 6.89 -25.42 5.76
C LYS A 107 7.82 -24.22 5.87
N TYR A 108 7.84 -23.33 4.88
CA TYR A 108 8.79 -22.23 4.80
C TYR A 108 8.46 -21.07 5.73
N ARG A 109 9.48 -20.42 6.27
CA ARG A 109 9.37 -19.18 7.07
C ARG A 109 10.34 -18.13 6.52
N PRO A 110 10.03 -17.53 5.36
CA PRO A 110 10.96 -16.65 4.66
C PRO A 110 11.04 -15.29 5.34
N SER A 111 12.25 -14.76 5.49
CA SER A 111 12.48 -13.37 5.88
C SER A 111 12.55 -12.42 4.67
N ILE A 112 12.67 -12.97 3.45
CA ILE A 112 12.79 -12.22 2.20
C ILE A 112 11.60 -12.51 1.28
N GLY A 113 10.92 -11.44 0.86
CA GLY A 113 9.85 -11.45 -0.13
C GLY A 113 10.34 -10.81 -1.43
N ILE A 114 9.96 -11.36 -2.57
CA ILE A 114 10.39 -10.90 -3.89
C ILE A 114 9.16 -10.67 -4.77
N ILE A 115 9.04 -9.48 -5.36
CA ILE A 115 7.98 -9.19 -6.35
C ILE A 115 8.60 -9.22 -7.73
N CYS A 116 8.25 -10.24 -8.51
CA CYS A 116 8.77 -10.42 -9.86
C CYS A 116 7.93 -9.60 -10.85
N GLY A 117 8.50 -8.51 -11.37
CA GLY A 117 7.91 -7.74 -12.46
C GLY A 117 7.98 -8.45 -13.82
N SER A 118 7.46 -7.78 -14.85
CA SER A 118 7.55 -8.24 -16.24
C SER A 118 9.00 -8.54 -16.64
N GLY A 119 9.21 -9.68 -17.29
CA GLY A 119 10.54 -10.15 -17.68
C GLY A 119 11.40 -10.81 -16.58
N ILE A 120 10.94 -10.85 -15.33
CA ILE A 120 11.67 -11.48 -14.19
C ILE A 120 10.87 -12.65 -13.59
N GLY A 121 9.71 -12.98 -14.17
CA GLY A 121 8.82 -14.04 -13.67
C GLY A 121 9.47 -15.43 -13.57
N SER A 122 10.49 -15.72 -14.38
CA SER A 122 11.24 -16.97 -14.37
C SER A 122 12.15 -17.15 -13.13
N LEU A 123 12.39 -16.09 -12.34
CA LEU A 123 13.08 -16.20 -11.04
C LEU A 123 12.32 -17.12 -10.07
N ALA A 124 10.99 -17.02 -10.04
CA ALA A 124 10.17 -17.91 -9.23
C ALA A 124 10.25 -19.37 -9.71
N GLU A 125 10.57 -19.58 -10.99
CA GLU A 125 10.70 -20.92 -11.56
C GLU A 125 12.01 -21.60 -11.17
N SER A 126 13.08 -20.82 -10.96
CA SER A 126 14.38 -21.33 -10.51
C SER A 126 14.46 -21.71 -9.03
N LEU A 127 13.42 -21.42 -8.24
CA LEU A 127 13.38 -21.87 -6.85
C LEU A 127 13.38 -23.40 -6.76
N THR A 128 14.19 -23.94 -5.86
CA THR A 128 14.22 -25.36 -5.54
C THR A 128 13.26 -25.68 -4.39
N ASP A 129 12.77 -26.94 -4.33
CA ASP A 129 11.81 -27.42 -3.32
C ASP A 129 10.56 -26.49 -3.18
N LYS A 130 10.05 -26.02 -4.32
CA LYS A 130 9.04 -24.95 -4.33
C LYS A 130 7.61 -25.43 -4.07
N GLU A 131 6.85 -24.61 -3.33
CA GLU A 131 5.43 -24.75 -3.06
C GLU A 131 4.68 -23.55 -3.68
N CYS A 132 3.77 -23.83 -4.61
CA CYS A 132 3.07 -22.80 -5.38
C CYS A 132 1.62 -22.62 -4.91
N PHE A 133 1.23 -21.38 -4.64
CA PHE A 133 -0.09 -20.98 -4.19
C PHE A 133 -0.73 -20.01 -5.21
N PRO A 134 -1.57 -20.50 -6.13
CA PRO A 134 -2.34 -19.64 -7.03
C PRO A 134 -3.12 -18.59 -6.24
N TYR A 135 -3.11 -17.33 -6.68
CA TYR A 135 -3.77 -16.21 -5.99
C TYR A 135 -5.23 -16.50 -5.68
N LYS A 136 -5.95 -17.14 -6.61
CA LYS A 136 -7.36 -17.57 -6.45
C LYS A 136 -7.63 -18.54 -5.29
N ARG A 137 -6.59 -19.19 -4.74
CA ARG A 137 -6.72 -20.12 -3.60
C ARG A 137 -6.43 -19.45 -2.26
N ILE A 138 -5.88 -18.23 -2.28
CA ILE A 138 -5.51 -17.49 -1.09
C ILE A 138 -6.70 -16.59 -0.73
N PRO A 139 -7.24 -16.66 0.50
CA PRO A 139 -8.35 -15.79 0.91
C PRO A 139 -8.04 -14.32 0.62
N HIS A 140 -9.03 -13.57 0.12
CA HIS A 140 -8.98 -12.11 -0.13
C HIS A 140 -7.97 -11.61 -1.17
N PHE A 141 -7.10 -12.48 -1.69
CA PHE A 141 -5.99 -12.11 -2.54
C PHE A 141 -6.46 -11.55 -3.89
N PRO A 142 -5.78 -10.53 -4.44
CA PRO A 142 -6.17 -9.95 -5.73
C PRO A 142 -6.02 -10.97 -6.87
N VAL A 143 -6.98 -10.98 -7.78
CA VAL A 143 -6.94 -11.77 -9.01
C VAL A 143 -6.83 -10.83 -10.19
N SER A 144 -5.80 -11.01 -11.00
CA SER A 144 -5.63 -10.31 -12.28
C SER A 144 -6.17 -11.18 -13.43
N THR A 145 -6.64 -10.50 -14.47
CA THR A 145 -7.13 -11.12 -15.73
C THR A 145 -6.16 -10.93 -16.90
N VAL A 146 -5.01 -10.28 -16.69
CA VAL A 146 -4.02 -10.01 -17.73
C VAL A 146 -3.33 -11.29 -18.18
N ARG A 147 -3.25 -11.52 -19.50
CA ARG A 147 -2.55 -12.70 -20.05
C ARG A 147 -1.04 -12.56 -19.86
N GLY A 148 -0.35 -13.67 -19.54
CA GLY A 148 1.12 -13.74 -19.51
C GLY A 148 1.75 -13.89 -18.12
N HIS A 149 0.98 -13.81 -17.04
CA HIS A 149 1.44 -14.05 -15.67
C HIS A 149 0.73 -15.24 -15.04
N MET A 150 1.49 -16.06 -14.29
CA MET A 150 0.96 -17.25 -13.60
C MET A 150 0.09 -16.90 -12.37
N PHE A 151 0.25 -15.69 -11.82
CA PHE A 151 -0.48 -15.15 -10.66
C PHE A 151 -0.52 -16.12 -9.48
N GLN A 152 0.66 -16.37 -8.92
CA GLN A 152 0.84 -17.26 -7.78
C GLN A 152 1.93 -16.76 -6.84
N LEU A 153 1.77 -17.08 -5.55
CA LEU A 153 2.83 -16.95 -4.56
C LEU A 153 3.62 -18.25 -4.54
N VAL A 154 4.94 -18.15 -4.69
CA VAL A 154 5.85 -19.30 -4.73
C VAL A 154 6.77 -19.22 -3.53
N PHE A 155 6.69 -20.20 -2.65
CA PHE A 155 7.64 -20.41 -1.58
C PHE A 155 8.69 -21.41 -2.05
N GLY A 156 9.94 -21.26 -1.65
CA GLY A 156 10.99 -22.19 -2.02
C GLY A 156 12.37 -21.70 -1.61
N LEU A 157 13.40 -22.38 -2.09
CA LEU A 157 14.78 -22.04 -1.80
C LEU A 157 15.43 -21.38 -3.01
N LEU A 158 16.03 -20.21 -2.80
CA LEU A 158 16.93 -19.55 -3.74
C LEU A 158 18.35 -19.67 -3.19
N ASP A 159 19.19 -20.48 -3.84
CA ASP A 159 20.52 -20.89 -3.32
C ASP A 159 20.51 -21.32 -1.85
N GLY A 160 19.49 -22.11 -1.47
CA GLY A 160 19.34 -22.64 -0.11
C GLY A 160 18.68 -21.67 0.88
N VAL A 161 18.41 -20.43 0.51
CA VAL A 161 17.72 -19.44 1.37
C VAL A 161 16.21 -19.48 1.13
N PRO A 162 15.38 -19.62 2.17
CA PRO A 162 13.93 -19.62 2.03
C PRO A 162 13.40 -18.23 1.63
N VAL A 163 12.68 -18.15 0.51
CA VAL A 163 12.09 -16.93 -0.02
C VAL A 163 10.61 -17.10 -0.36
N MET A 164 9.88 -15.99 -0.44
CA MET A 164 8.51 -15.92 -0.95
C MET A 164 8.46 -15.01 -2.18
N CYS A 165 8.13 -15.57 -3.34
CA CYS A 165 8.07 -14.84 -4.61
C CYS A 165 6.63 -14.60 -5.07
N MET A 166 6.28 -13.37 -5.42
CA MET A 166 5.12 -13.08 -6.25
C MET A 166 5.47 -13.28 -7.72
N GLN A 167 4.91 -14.32 -8.34
CA GLN A 167 5.04 -14.57 -9.76
C GLN A 167 3.87 -13.94 -10.51
N GLY A 168 4.06 -12.69 -10.91
CA GLY A 168 3.02 -11.84 -11.50
C GLY A 168 2.46 -10.84 -10.48
N ARG A 169 2.46 -9.57 -10.85
CA ARG A 169 1.90 -8.50 -10.02
C ARG A 169 0.59 -8.00 -10.61
N CYS A 170 -0.26 -7.49 -9.74
CA CYS A 170 -1.47 -6.80 -10.14
C CYS A 170 -1.18 -5.30 -10.24
N HIS A 171 -1.61 -4.68 -11.33
CA HIS A 171 -1.37 -3.26 -11.60
C HIS A 171 -2.66 -2.45 -11.50
N TYR A 172 -2.50 -1.17 -11.19
CA TYR A 172 -3.62 -0.25 -11.08
C TYR A 172 -4.39 -0.06 -12.40
N TYR A 173 -3.67 -0.01 -13.53
CA TYR A 173 -4.29 0.13 -14.85
C TYR A 173 -5.20 -1.04 -15.24
N GLU A 174 -5.19 -2.14 -14.50
CA GLU A 174 -6.10 -3.28 -14.68
C GLU A 174 -7.50 -3.01 -14.09
N GLY A 175 -7.73 -1.81 -13.53
CA GLY A 175 -8.97 -1.42 -12.87
C GLY A 175 -9.03 -1.82 -11.40
N LEU A 176 -7.91 -2.27 -10.82
CA LEU A 176 -7.81 -2.64 -9.42
C LEU A 176 -7.54 -1.41 -8.55
N PRO A 177 -8.23 -1.27 -7.40
CA PRO A 177 -7.87 -0.26 -6.41
C PRO A 177 -6.39 -0.41 -5.99
N ILE A 178 -5.70 0.72 -5.79
CA ILE A 178 -4.26 0.73 -5.50
C ILE A 178 -3.89 -0.06 -4.23
N CYS A 179 -4.80 -0.10 -3.24
CA CYS A 179 -4.64 -0.92 -2.04
C CYS A 179 -4.65 -2.43 -2.34
N LYS A 180 -5.40 -2.90 -3.37
CA LYS A 180 -5.38 -4.29 -3.83
C LYS A 180 -4.06 -4.65 -4.49
N CYS A 181 -3.48 -3.74 -5.26
CA CYS A 181 -2.16 -3.95 -5.86
C CYS A 181 -1.07 -4.09 -4.78
N ALA A 182 -1.17 -3.32 -3.68
CA ALA A 182 -0.18 -3.34 -2.60
C ALA A 182 -0.48 -4.35 -1.47
N MET A 183 -1.70 -4.92 -1.41
CA MET A 183 -2.13 -5.86 -0.38
C MET A 183 -1.19 -7.06 -0.17
N PRO A 184 -0.61 -7.68 -1.22
CA PRO A 184 0.33 -8.78 -1.07
C PRO A 184 1.53 -8.47 -0.17
N VAL A 185 1.97 -7.21 -0.10
CA VAL A 185 3.07 -6.79 0.78
C VAL A 185 2.69 -6.92 2.26
N ARG A 186 1.44 -6.61 2.61
CA ARG A 186 0.93 -6.82 3.98
C ARG A 186 0.89 -8.31 4.30
N VAL A 187 0.49 -9.15 3.34
CA VAL A 187 0.51 -10.61 3.51
C VAL A 187 1.93 -11.14 3.69
N MET A 188 2.90 -10.65 2.90
CA MET A 188 4.33 -10.96 3.09
C MET A 188 4.79 -10.60 4.51
N LYS A 189 4.46 -9.40 5.00
CA LYS A 189 4.74 -9.00 6.38
C LYS A 189 4.12 -9.96 7.40
N MET A 190 2.86 -10.33 7.22
CA MET A 190 2.16 -11.28 8.11
C MET A 190 2.79 -12.67 8.13
N VAL A 191 3.37 -13.11 7.02
CA VAL A 191 4.09 -14.39 6.90
C VAL A 191 5.48 -14.33 7.59
N GLY A 192 5.97 -13.13 7.93
CA GLY A 192 7.25 -12.93 8.63
C GLY A 192 8.33 -12.28 7.79
N VAL A 193 8.02 -11.84 6.56
CA VAL A 193 8.99 -11.16 5.70
C VAL A 193 9.42 -9.83 6.32
N LYS A 194 10.74 -9.63 6.38
CA LYS A 194 11.40 -8.40 6.85
C LYS A 194 11.99 -7.59 5.71
N TYR A 195 12.41 -8.25 4.64
CA TYR A 195 13.00 -7.62 3.47
C TYR A 195 12.14 -7.80 2.23
N LEU A 196 11.93 -6.72 1.48
CA LEU A 196 11.24 -6.75 0.20
C LEU A 196 12.23 -6.45 -0.94
N ILE A 197 12.33 -7.35 -1.91
CA ILE A 197 12.97 -7.10 -3.20
C ILE A 197 11.88 -6.84 -4.24
N ALA A 198 11.74 -5.61 -4.72
CA ALA A 198 10.74 -5.25 -5.72
C ALA A 198 11.39 -5.00 -7.08
N THR A 199 10.95 -5.73 -8.12
CA THR A 199 11.54 -5.63 -9.47
C THR A 199 10.51 -5.19 -10.49
N ASN A 200 10.90 -4.43 -11.51
CA ASN A 200 10.03 -4.10 -12.64
C ASN A 200 10.80 -3.96 -13.96
N ALA A 201 10.05 -3.92 -15.04
CA ALA A 201 10.50 -3.32 -16.29
C ALA A 201 10.22 -1.81 -16.26
N ALA A 202 11.11 -1.03 -16.87
CA ALA A 202 10.96 0.42 -16.96
C ALA A 202 11.53 0.96 -18.28
N GLY A 203 10.97 2.08 -18.75
CA GLY A 203 11.52 2.83 -19.88
C GLY A 203 12.64 3.76 -19.42
N GLY A 204 13.78 3.73 -20.08
CA GLY A 204 14.93 4.60 -19.75
C GLY A 204 14.71 6.03 -20.25
N ILE A 205 14.63 6.99 -19.33
CA ILE A 205 14.59 8.43 -19.63
C ILE A 205 16.00 9.02 -19.66
N ASN A 206 16.87 8.53 -18.77
CA ASN A 206 18.27 8.92 -18.73
C ASN A 206 18.99 8.42 -20.00
N GLU A 207 19.58 9.35 -20.76
CA GLU A 207 20.19 9.06 -22.08
C GLU A 207 21.39 8.11 -21.99
N ASN A 208 22.04 8.05 -20.83
CA ASN A 208 23.16 7.16 -20.57
C ASN A 208 22.74 5.70 -20.39
N TYR A 209 21.47 5.44 -20.12
CA TYR A 209 20.95 4.08 -19.96
C TYR A 209 20.78 3.41 -21.32
N LYS A 210 20.91 2.08 -21.35
CA LYS A 210 20.73 1.23 -22.52
C LYS A 210 19.72 0.14 -22.22
N VAL A 211 19.11 -0.39 -23.27
CA VAL A 211 18.22 -1.53 -23.15
C VAL A 211 18.99 -2.73 -22.60
N GLY A 212 18.44 -3.35 -21.55
CA GLY A 212 19.04 -4.44 -20.81
C GLY A 212 19.89 -4.01 -19.61
N ASP A 213 20.04 -2.71 -19.35
CA ASP A 213 20.70 -2.21 -18.14
C ASP A 213 19.82 -2.45 -16.89
N ILE A 214 20.47 -2.56 -15.73
CA ILE A 214 19.82 -2.56 -14.42
C ILE A 214 19.92 -1.16 -13.82
N MET A 215 18.81 -0.59 -13.38
CA MET A 215 18.80 0.61 -12.55
C MET A 215 18.41 0.23 -11.12
N VAL A 216 19.34 0.33 -10.18
CA VAL A 216 19.02 0.31 -8.74
C VAL A 216 18.18 1.55 -8.41
N VAL A 217 17.00 1.34 -7.83
CA VAL A 217 16.11 2.45 -7.48
C VAL A 217 16.62 3.10 -6.19
N LYS A 218 17.05 4.36 -6.28
CA LYS A 218 17.42 5.15 -5.09
C LYS A 218 16.26 5.93 -4.50
N ASP A 219 15.29 6.29 -5.33
CA ASP A 219 14.11 7.06 -4.95
C ASP A 219 13.00 6.89 -5.99
N HIS A 220 11.80 7.37 -5.68
CA HIS A 220 10.70 7.41 -6.64
C HIS A 220 9.92 8.73 -6.64
N VAL A 221 9.29 9.03 -7.77
CA VAL A 221 8.24 10.06 -7.85
C VAL A 221 6.90 9.35 -8.03
N ASN A 222 6.07 9.42 -6.99
CA ASN A 222 4.74 8.80 -6.98
C ASN A 222 3.67 9.80 -7.46
N PHE A 223 3.54 9.96 -8.79
CA PHE A 223 2.54 10.86 -9.38
C PHE A 223 1.11 10.52 -8.97
N MET A 224 0.80 9.22 -8.87
CA MET A 224 -0.50 8.74 -8.40
C MET A 224 -0.78 9.21 -6.96
N GLY A 225 0.20 9.07 -6.08
CA GLY A 225 0.12 9.48 -4.68
C GLY A 225 -0.05 10.99 -4.52
N LEU A 226 0.65 11.80 -5.34
CA LEU A 226 0.49 13.26 -5.35
C LEU A 226 -0.94 13.69 -5.71
N ALA A 227 -1.63 12.90 -6.55
CA ALA A 227 -3.04 13.12 -6.90
C ALA A 227 -4.03 12.45 -5.92
N GLY A 228 -3.56 11.86 -4.81
CA GLY A 228 -4.40 11.23 -3.80
C GLY A 228 -4.71 9.74 -4.03
N VAL A 229 -4.16 9.12 -5.08
CA VAL A 229 -4.20 7.67 -5.30
C VAL A 229 -3.02 7.02 -4.56
N ASN A 230 -3.17 6.85 -3.25
CA ASN A 230 -2.16 6.28 -2.36
C ASN A 230 -2.72 5.04 -1.64
N PRO A 231 -1.97 3.93 -1.52
CA PRO A 231 -2.46 2.71 -0.86
C PRO A 231 -2.79 2.87 0.62
N LEU A 232 -2.32 3.96 1.25
CA LEU A 232 -2.58 4.28 2.66
C LEU A 232 -3.78 5.23 2.86
N ARG A 233 -4.44 5.66 1.77
CA ARG A 233 -5.66 6.46 1.86
C ARG A 233 -6.77 5.64 2.53
N GLY A 234 -7.49 6.26 3.46
CA GLY A 234 -8.55 5.61 4.24
C GLY A 234 -8.23 5.59 5.74
N PHE A 235 -8.88 4.69 6.49
CA PHE A 235 -8.62 4.44 7.91
C PHE A 235 -7.23 3.80 8.11
N ASN A 236 -6.53 4.16 9.19
CA ASN A 236 -5.27 3.50 9.57
C ASN A 236 -5.54 2.50 10.68
N ASP A 237 -5.17 1.25 10.45
CA ASP A 237 -5.04 0.27 11.52
C ASP A 237 -3.59 0.28 12.02
N ASP A 238 -3.38 0.66 13.28
CA ASP A 238 -2.05 0.82 13.87
C ASP A 238 -1.25 -0.49 13.93
N ARG A 239 -1.92 -1.66 13.79
CA ARG A 239 -1.25 -2.95 13.66
C ARG A 239 -0.46 -3.09 12.36
N PHE A 240 -0.82 -2.36 11.30
CA PHE A 240 -0.03 -2.30 10.06
C PHE A 240 1.15 -1.34 10.14
N GLY A 241 1.10 -0.37 11.05
CA GLY A 241 2.15 0.62 11.29
C GLY A 241 1.64 2.07 11.36
N SER A 242 2.58 3.01 11.23
CA SER A 242 2.31 4.44 11.42
C SER A 242 1.28 4.98 10.42
N ARG A 243 0.43 5.91 10.88
CA ARG A 243 -0.47 6.70 10.03
C ARG A 243 0.28 7.51 8.97
N PHE A 244 1.46 8.01 9.34
CA PHE A 244 2.29 8.88 8.50
C PHE A 244 3.70 8.29 8.42
N PRO A 245 3.90 7.20 7.65
CA PRO A 245 5.23 6.60 7.52
C PRO A 245 6.14 7.52 6.71
N SER A 246 7.39 7.64 7.16
CA SER A 246 8.42 8.31 6.37
C SER A 246 8.85 7.40 5.21
N VAL A 247 8.95 7.97 4.02
CA VAL A 247 9.44 7.29 2.81
C VAL A 247 10.76 7.88 2.29
N SER A 248 11.36 8.83 3.03
CA SER A 248 12.62 9.48 2.62
C SER A 248 13.84 8.54 2.58
N ARG A 249 13.74 7.38 3.21
CA ARG A 249 14.73 6.29 3.20
C ARG A 249 14.09 4.97 2.79
N ALA A 250 13.08 5.04 1.92
CA ALA A 250 12.32 3.86 1.51
C ALA A 250 13.20 2.78 0.88
N TYR A 251 14.23 3.18 0.12
CA TYR A 251 15.19 2.29 -0.51
C TYR A 251 16.48 2.25 0.32
N ASP A 252 16.81 1.07 0.85
CA ASP A 252 17.86 0.95 1.85
C ASP A 252 19.25 1.26 1.29
N ILE A 253 20.00 2.12 2.00
CA ILE A 253 21.32 2.59 1.55
C ILE A 253 22.34 1.44 1.52
N ALA A 254 22.30 0.54 2.49
CA ALA A 254 23.23 -0.57 2.57
C ALA A 254 22.94 -1.61 1.47
N LEU A 255 21.67 -1.91 1.19
CA LEU A 255 21.28 -2.81 0.10
C LEU A 255 21.62 -2.24 -1.29
N ARG A 256 21.50 -0.93 -1.49
CA ARG A 256 21.96 -0.27 -2.74
C ARG A 256 23.48 -0.37 -2.91
N ALA A 257 24.24 -0.17 -1.83
CA ALA A 257 25.70 -0.32 -1.87
C ALA A 257 26.11 -1.79 -2.11
N LEU A 258 25.42 -2.73 -1.48
CA LEU A 258 25.60 -4.17 -1.69
C LEU A 258 25.34 -4.55 -3.14
N ALA A 259 24.25 -4.05 -3.74
CA ALA A 259 23.96 -4.27 -5.16
C ALA A 259 25.11 -3.79 -6.05
N LYS A 260 25.65 -2.59 -5.83
CA LYS A 260 26.84 -2.06 -6.53
C LYS A 260 28.06 -2.97 -6.43
N LYS A 261 28.32 -3.49 -5.23
CA LYS A 261 29.40 -4.44 -5.02
C LYS A 261 29.17 -5.74 -5.79
N ILE A 262 27.98 -6.34 -5.66
CA ILE A 262 27.63 -7.58 -6.38
C ILE A 262 27.74 -7.39 -7.89
N GLY A 263 27.29 -6.25 -8.43
CA GLY A 263 27.43 -5.94 -9.85
C GLY A 263 28.89 -5.91 -10.30
N THR A 264 29.80 -5.37 -9.48
CA THR A 264 31.24 -5.39 -9.74
C THR A 264 31.79 -6.83 -9.68
N ASP A 265 31.39 -7.60 -8.66
CA ASP A 265 31.81 -9.01 -8.49
C ASP A 265 31.28 -9.94 -9.60
N MET A 266 30.24 -9.51 -10.32
CA MET A 266 29.66 -10.19 -11.48
C MET A 266 30.22 -9.68 -12.82
N GLY A 267 31.01 -8.60 -12.83
CA GLY A 267 31.50 -7.95 -14.06
C GLY A 267 30.40 -7.24 -14.86
N ILE A 268 29.32 -6.81 -14.19
CA ILE A 268 28.18 -6.12 -14.81
C ILE A 268 28.07 -4.64 -14.40
N GLU A 269 29.08 -4.09 -13.73
CA GLU A 269 29.09 -2.71 -13.22
C GLU A 269 28.82 -1.67 -14.31
N ASN A 270 29.26 -1.93 -15.55
CA ASN A 270 29.03 -1.05 -16.70
C ASN A 270 27.58 -1.03 -17.21
N TYR A 271 26.76 -1.99 -16.78
CA TYR A 271 25.34 -2.10 -17.10
C TYR A 271 24.44 -1.72 -15.92
N MET A 272 25.03 -1.25 -14.82
CA MET A 272 24.30 -1.00 -13.59
C MET A 272 24.35 0.46 -13.18
N HIS A 273 23.17 1.04 -13.04
CA HIS A 273 22.96 2.44 -12.71
C HIS A 273 22.23 2.59 -11.39
N GLU A 274 22.12 3.82 -10.91
CA GLU A 274 21.32 4.16 -9.73
C GLU A 274 20.51 5.43 -9.99
N GLY A 275 19.18 5.34 -9.91
CA GLY A 275 18.30 6.40 -10.39
C GLY A 275 16.93 6.49 -9.74
N VAL A 276 16.20 7.53 -10.12
CA VAL A 276 14.84 7.83 -9.65
C VAL A 276 13.81 7.24 -10.60
N LEU A 277 12.88 6.46 -10.06
CA LEU A 277 11.81 5.80 -10.82
C LEU A 277 10.50 6.60 -10.73
N SER A 278 9.80 6.81 -11.85
CA SER A 278 8.40 7.28 -11.77
C SER A 278 7.43 6.13 -11.50
N CYS A 279 6.34 6.45 -10.80
CA CYS A 279 5.16 5.59 -10.75
C CYS A 279 3.97 6.38 -11.32
N ALA A 280 3.70 6.15 -12.60
CA ALA A 280 2.54 6.67 -13.32
C ALA A 280 1.38 5.66 -13.33
N GLY A 281 0.19 6.12 -13.71
CA GLY A 281 -1.03 5.29 -13.71
C GLY A 281 -1.09 4.25 -14.83
N GLY A 282 -0.57 4.57 -16.03
CA GLY A 282 -0.77 3.75 -17.23
C GLY A 282 -2.25 3.68 -17.69
N PRO A 283 -2.60 2.79 -18.63
CA PRO A 283 -1.74 1.81 -19.31
C PRO A 283 -1.01 2.36 -20.54
N SER A 284 -1.34 3.56 -21.03
CA SER A 284 -0.60 4.19 -22.12
C SER A 284 0.84 4.47 -21.68
N TYR A 285 1.80 4.20 -22.57
CA TYR A 285 3.15 4.76 -22.43
C TYR A 285 3.13 6.28 -22.53
N GLU A 286 4.20 6.89 -22.07
CA GLU A 286 4.31 8.34 -21.95
C GLU A 286 4.48 9.02 -23.31
N THR A 287 3.90 10.20 -23.44
CA THR A 287 4.16 11.13 -24.55
C THR A 287 5.55 11.75 -24.43
N VAL A 288 6.09 12.26 -25.55
CA VAL A 288 7.37 12.99 -25.58
C VAL A 288 7.41 14.12 -24.55
N THR A 289 6.31 14.86 -24.39
CA THR A 289 6.24 15.99 -23.45
C THR A 289 6.24 15.52 -22.00
N GLU A 290 5.50 14.45 -21.67
CA GLU A 290 5.54 13.84 -20.33
C GLU A 290 6.95 13.35 -19.99
N LEU A 291 7.62 12.68 -20.91
CA LEU A 291 9.00 12.22 -20.73
C LEU A 291 9.99 13.37 -20.51
N ARG A 292 9.85 14.46 -21.27
CA ARG A 292 10.65 15.68 -21.05
C ARG A 292 10.38 16.30 -19.68
N ALA A 293 9.12 16.37 -19.26
CA ALA A 293 8.77 16.86 -17.93
C ALA A 293 9.37 15.98 -16.83
N MET A 294 9.26 14.65 -16.95
CA MET A 294 9.88 13.70 -16.03
C MET A 294 11.41 13.87 -15.97
N LYS A 295 12.07 14.04 -17.12
CA LYS A 295 13.51 14.32 -17.19
C LYS A 295 13.88 15.61 -16.46
N LEU A 296 13.10 16.69 -16.63
CA LEU A 296 13.32 17.95 -15.91
C LEU A 296 13.15 17.81 -14.38
N LEU A 297 12.29 16.90 -13.94
CA LEU A 297 12.11 16.56 -12.51
C LEU A 297 13.22 15.65 -11.96
N GLY A 298 14.22 15.27 -12.76
CA GLY A 298 15.31 14.40 -12.34
C GLY A 298 14.94 12.92 -12.28
N ILE A 299 13.91 12.50 -13.02
CA ILE A 299 13.50 11.09 -13.13
C ILE A 299 14.34 10.39 -14.19
N ASP A 300 14.88 9.23 -13.84
CA ASP A 300 15.79 8.45 -14.70
C ASP A 300 15.08 7.34 -15.48
N ALA A 301 13.98 6.79 -14.94
CA ALA A 301 13.21 5.74 -15.60
C ALA A 301 11.69 5.90 -15.37
N ALA A 302 10.91 5.56 -16.39
CA ALA A 302 9.45 5.57 -16.39
C ALA A 302 8.88 4.20 -16.01
N GLY A 303 7.94 4.15 -15.06
CA GLY A 303 7.29 2.92 -14.63
C GLY A 303 5.86 3.11 -14.17
N MET A 304 5.15 1.98 -14.02
CA MET A 304 3.72 1.94 -13.65
C MET A 304 3.46 1.13 -12.36
N SER A 305 4.49 0.90 -11.54
CA SER A 305 4.42 0.03 -10.36
C SER A 305 5.49 0.37 -9.31
N ILE A 306 5.75 -0.54 -8.36
CA ILE A 306 6.74 -0.43 -7.28
C ILE A 306 6.36 0.56 -6.17
N ALA A 307 6.06 1.83 -6.47
CA ALA A 307 5.95 2.84 -5.42
C ALA A 307 4.89 2.51 -4.35
N HIS A 308 3.73 1.98 -4.74
CA HIS A 308 2.69 1.58 -3.80
C HIS A 308 3.04 0.34 -2.97
N GLU A 309 3.79 -0.61 -3.53
CA GLU A 309 4.33 -1.77 -2.80
C GLU A 309 5.35 -1.31 -1.75
N VAL A 310 6.25 -0.41 -2.15
CA VAL A 310 7.28 0.20 -1.29
C VAL A 310 6.67 0.99 -0.15
N ILE A 311 5.67 1.83 -0.43
CA ILE A 311 4.99 2.64 0.61
C ILE A 311 4.34 1.75 1.68
N VAL A 312 3.70 0.65 1.28
CA VAL A 312 3.12 -0.32 2.22
C VAL A 312 4.21 -1.06 3.00
N ALA A 313 5.32 -1.44 2.35
CA ALA A 313 6.47 -2.05 3.01
C ALA A 313 7.06 -1.12 4.09
N CYS A 314 7.22 0.18 3.77
CA CYS A 314 7.67 1.19 4.72
C CYS A 314 6.69 1.39 5.88
N GLN A 315 5.38 1.43 5.60
CA GLN A 315 4.36 1.47 6.66
C GLN A 315 4.56 0.31 7.65
N SER A 316 4.79 -0.89 7.12
CA SER A 316 4.99 -2.13 7.87
C SER A 316 6.40 -2.33 8.43
N GLY A 317 7.28 -1.33 8.35
CA GLY A 317 8.65 -1.39 8.87
C GLY A 317 9.52 -2.46 8.20
N MET A 318 9.27 -2.78 6.94
CA MET A 318 10.11 -3.66 6.14
C MET A 318 11.27 -2.87 5.52
N THR A 319 12.40 -3.54 5.30
CA THR A 319 13.55 -2.98 4.58
C THR A 319 13.40 -3.30 3.09
N VAL A 320 13.54 -2.30 2.22
CA VAL A 320 13.27 -2.49 0.79
C VAL A 320 14.53 -2.29 -0.05
N PHE A 321 14.72 -3.22 -0.99
CA PHE A 321 15.58 -3.07 -2.15
C PHE A 321 14.73 -3.13 -3.41
N ALA A 322 15.03 -2.28 -4.40
CA ALA A 322 14.33 -2.33 -5.67
C ALA A 322 15.27 -2.03 -6.83
N PHE A 323 14.97 -2.63 -7.97
CA PHE A 323 15.66 -2.33 -9.21
C PHE A 323 14.72 -2.47 -10.41
N SER A 324 15.04 -1.73 -11.46
CA SER A 324 14.36 -1.78 -12.75
C SER A 324 15.26 -2.38 -13.81
N LEU A 325 14.72 -3.26 -14.64
CA LEU A 325 15.32 -3.61 -15.92
C LEU A 325 14.90 -2.55 -16.94
N ILE A 326 15.86 -1.88 -17.57
CA ILE A 326 15.59 -0.92 -18.64
C ILE A 326 15.23 -1.70 -19.89
N THR A 327 13.95 -1.71 -20.26
CA THR A 327 13.45 -2.55 -21.35
C THR A 327 13.30 -1.84 -22.68
N ASN A 328 13.30 -0.51 -22.66
CA ASN A 328 13.24 0.33 -23.85
C ASN A 328 13.86 1.69 -23.54
N LYS A 329 14.22 2.45 -24.57
CA LYS A 329 14.57 3.87 -24.42
C LYS A 329 13.34 4.72 -24.69
N CYS A 330 13.01 5.61 -23.75
CA CYS A 330 11.87 6.50 -23.90
C CYS A 330 12.15 7.55 -24.99
N PRO A 331 11.24 7.76 -25.96
CA PRO A 331 11.41 8.75 -27.01
C PRO A 331 11.24 10.17 -26.45
N THR A 332 12.34 10.91 -26.27
CA THR A 332 12.33 12.30 -25.76
C THR A 332 12.37 13.35 -26.88
N THR A 333 12.31 12.93 -28.14
CA THR A 333 12.26 13.78 -29.34
C THR A 333 11.11 13.39 -30.24
N TYR A 334 10.50 14.36 -30.92
CA TYR A 334 9.37 14.11 -31.84
C TYR A 334 9.78 13.35 -33.10
N ASP A 335 11.05 13.42 -33.50
CA ASP A 335 11.59 12.71 -34.68
C ASP A 335 11.93 11.24 -34.40
N SER A 336 11.77 10.77 -33.16
CA SER A 336 12.00 9.36 -32.81
C SER A 336 10.93 8.48 -33.45
N THR A 337 11.34 7.48 -34.21
CA THR A 337 10.42 6.49 -34.82
C THR A 337 10.17 5.28 -33.92
N HIS A 338 10.84 5.18 -32.77
CA HIS A 338 10.65 4.06 -31.85
C HIS A 338 9.29 4.14 -31.15
N VAL A 339 8.53 3.05 -31.23
CA VAL A 339 7.25 2.88 -30.55
C VAL A 339 7.43 1.77 -29.50
N PRO A 340 7.23 2.05 -28.21
CA PRO A 340 7.34 1.04 -27.18
C PRO A 340 6.25 -0.02 -27.34
N ASP A 341 6.65 -1.29 -27.25
CA ASP A 341 5.75 -2.44 -27.35
C ASP A 341 5.97 -3.43 -26.20
N HIS A 342 4.89 -4.08 -25.75
CA HIS A 342 4.93 -5.04 -24.65
C HIS A 342 5.73 -6.30 -25.00
N GLU A 343 5.76 -6.74 -26.26
CA GLU A 343 6.58 -7.90 -26.62
C GLU A 343 8.08 -7.62 -26.50
N GLU A 344 8.51 -6.39 -26.80
CA GLU A 344 9.91 -5.97 -26.63
C GLU A 344 10.33 -6.06 -25.17
N VAL A 345 9.47 -5.59 -24.26
CA VAL A 345 9.68 -5.69 -22.81
C VAL A 345 9.95 -7.13 -22.38
N MET A 346 9.13 -8.08 -22.86
CA MET A 346 9.29 -9.50 -22.54
C MET A 346 10.55 -10.11 -23.17
N LYS A 347 10.88 -9.74 -24.41
CA LYS A 347 12.10 -10.20 -25.11
C LYS A 347 13.37 -9.79 -24.35
N VAL A 348 13.44 -8.54 -23.89
CA VAL A 348 14.57 -8.02 -23.11
C VAL A 348 14.69 -8.74 -21.77
N GLY A 349 13.57 -8.92 -21.06
CA GLY A 349 13.52 -9.71 -19.83
C GLY A 349 14.12 -11.10 -20.00
N ASN A 350 13.63 -11.85 -20.99
CA ASN A 350 14.12 -13.21 -21.28
C ASN A 350 15.61 -13.22 -21.63
N SER A 351 16.10 -12.24 -22.39
CA SER A 351 17.53 -12.14 -22.75
C SER A 351 18.46 -11.91 -21.55
N ARG A 352 17.95 -11.34 -20.46
CA ARG A 352 18.71 -10.99 -19.25
C ARG A 352 18.43 -11.91 -18.07
N GLU A 353 17.56 -12.91 -18.25
CA GLU A 353 17.07 -13.81 -17.22
C GLU A 353 18.19 -14.41 -16.34
N ASN A 354 19.19 -15.05 -16.95
CA ASN A 354 20.26 -15.72 -16.20
C ASN A 354 21.07 -14.74 -15.34
N MET A 355 21.36 -13.56 -15.90
CA MET A 355 22.09 -12.51 -15.18
C MET A 355 21.24 -11.97 -14.02
N LEU A 356 19.95 -11.74 -14.23
CA LEU A 356 19.04 -11.25 -13.19
C LEU A 356 18.82 -12.29 -12.08
N LYS A 357 18.74 -13.58 -12.44
CA LYS A 357 18.66 -14.67 -11.47
C LYS A 357 19.88 -14.72 -10.58
N GLU A 358 21.07 -14.73 -11.18
CA GLU A 358 22.33 -14.71 -10.43
C GLU A 358 22.44 -13.47 -9.53
N PHE A 359 22.10 -12.29 -10.06
CA PHE A 359 22.14 -11.04 -9.30
C PHE A 359 21.23 -11.08 -8.07
N VAL A 360 19.97 -11.49 -8.24
CA VAL A 360 19.02 -11.59 -7.13
C VAL A 360 19.43 -12.68 -6.15
N SER A 361 19.97 -13.80 -6.63
CA SER A 361 20.45 -14.88 -5.76
C SER A 361 21.58 -14.42 -4.83
N ARG A 362 22.57 -13.69 -5.38
CA ARG A 362 23.65 -13.09 -4.58
C ARG A 362 23.14 -12.06 -3.58
N MET A 363 22.16 -11.23 -3.97
CA MET A 363 21.50 -10.31 -3.03
C MET A 363 20.89 -11.06 -1.86
N VAL A 364 20.13 -12.12 -2.15
CA VAL A 364 19.45 -12.95 -1.14
C VAL A 364 20.44 -13.64 -0.19
N LEU A 365 21.52 -14.23 -0.71
CA LEU A 365 22.57 -14.84 0.10
C LEU A 365 23.20 -13.84 1.09
N HIS A 366 23.53 -12.63 0.61
CA HIS A 366 24.12 -11.60 1.47
C HIS A 366 23.14 -11.06 2.51
N MET A 367 21.86 -10.92 2.17
CA MET A 367 20.82 -10.47 3.09
C MET A 367 20.55 -11.50 4.21
N GLN A 368 20.62 -12.80 3.89
CA GLN A 368 20.51 -13.86 4.91
C GLN A 368 21.67 -13.79 5.92
N CYS A 369 22.90 -13.64 5.46
CA CYS A 369 24.07 -13.56 6.35
C CYS A 369 24.04 -12.35 7.31
N THR A 370 23.29 -11.30 6.98
CA THR A 370 23.10 -10.14 7.88
C THR A 370 22.03 -10.36 8.94
N GLU A 371 21.12 -11.33 8.79
CA GLU A 371 20.16 -11.67 9.84
C GLU A 371 20.73 -12.58 10.92
N GLU A 372 21.74 -13.38 10.59
CA GLU A 372 22.35 -14.35 11.52
C GLU A 372 23.41 -13.73 12.44
N LYS A 373 23.75 -12.46 12.24
CA LYS A 373 24.67 -11.67 13.07
C LYS A 373 23.91 -10.70 13.95
#